data_AF-A0A2D4EP76-F1
#
_entry.id   AF-A0A2D4EP76-F1
#
_cell.length_a   1.000
_cell.length_b   1.000
_cell.length_c   1.000
_cell.angle_alpha   90.00
_cell.angle_beta   90.00
_cell.angle_gamma   90.00
#
_symmetry.space_group_name_H-M   'P 1'
#
loop_
_entity.id
_entity.type
_entity.pdbx_description
1 polymer ?
#
loop_
_entity_poly.entity_id
_entity_poly.type
_entity_poly.pdbx_seq_one_letter_code
_entity_poly.pdbx_strand_id
1 'polypeptide(L)'
;DEELMPNQPVFTGLFKTELFRSLLFKAKNTACLQQTASNPTPGPSEQTEDLIFSQPISEVEEVSVPKMFFDLLGKQWGSAVASMNPSNTERRLYNVVQDYATSLNTPIVDDPVTALVSQTQVTTEPEEALRPEDKRIEQVLKKSHQADAWAIKTSTSASFFV
;
A
#
# COMPACT_ATOMS: atom_id res chain seq x y z
N ASP A 1 -2.51 -32.67 -45.07
CA ASP A 1 -2.02 -32.91 -43.72
C ASP A 1 -1.24 -31.67 -43.34
N GLU A 2 -1.94 -30.67 -42.81
CA GLU A 2 -1.34 -29.40 -42.36
C GLU A 2 -1.86 -29.15 -40.94
N GLU A 3 -0.97 -29.36 -39.97
CA GLU A 3 -1.15 -29.05 -38.56
C GLU A 3 -1.19 -27.53 -38.36
N LEU A 4 -2.37 -26.97 -38.10
CA LEU A 4 -2.51 -25.62 -37.56
C LEU A 4 -2.78 -25.70 -36.06
N MET A 5 -1.68 -25.52 -35.33
CA MET A 5 -1.46 -25.00 -33.97
C MET A 5 -2.63 -25.06 -32.97
N PRO A 6 -2.42 -25.59 -31.74
CA PRO A 6 -3.46 -25.68 -30.73
C PRO A 6 -3.92 -24.29 -30.28
N ASN A 7 -5.25 -24.11 -30.32
CA ASN A 7 -5.94 -22.89 -29.89
C ASN A 7 -5.46 -22.44 -28.50
N GLN A 8 -5.05 -21.18 -28.44
CA GLN A 8 -4.68 -20.39 -27.27
C GLN A 8 -5.63 -20.69 -26.09
N PRO A 9 -5.15 -20.75 -24.83
CA PRO A 9 -6.02 -20.99 -23.69
C PRO A 9 -6.99 -19.81 -23.53
N VAL A 10 -8.28 -20.07 -23.77
CA VAL A 10 -9.37 -19.18 -23.37
C VAL A 10 -9.25 -18.99 -21.87
N PHE A 11 -9.02 -17.76 -21.42
CA PHE A 11 -8.91 -17.41 -20.01
C PHE A 11 -10.16 -17.91 -19.26
N THR A 12 -10.06 -19.06 -18.61
CA THR A 12 -11.07 -19.54 -17.68
C THR A 12 -10.86 -18.79 -16.37
N GLY A 13 -11.37 -17.56 -16.33
CA GLY A 13 -11.48 -16.82 -15.07
C GLY A 13 -12.18 -17.67 -14.01
N LEU A 14 -11.87 -17.41 -12.74
CA LEU A 14 -12.32 -18.18 -11.57
C LEU A 14 -13.84 -18.40 -11.47
N PHE A 15 -14.61 -17.62 -12.23
CA PHE A 15 -16.06 -17.59 -12.19
C PHE A 15 -16.66 -18.10 -13.51
N LYS A 16 -17.62 -19.02 -13.41
CA LYS A 16 -18.46 -19.40 -14.55
C LYS A 16 -19.32 -18.19 -14.93
N THR A 17 -19.08 -17.63 -16.12
CA THR A 17 -19.74 -16.41 -16.62
C THR A 17 -21.27 -16.46 -16.48
N GLU A 18 -21.89 -17.61 -16.74
CA GLU A 18 -23.35 -17.79 -16.63
C GLU A 18 -23.88 -17.69 -15.18
N LEU A 19 -23.11 -18.14 -14.19
CA LEU A 19 -23.49 -18.03 -12.78
C LEU A 19 -23.27 -16.61 -12.25
N PHE A 20 -22.22 -15.94 -12.74
CA PHE A 20 -21.90 -14.57 -12.37
C PHE A 20 -22.99 -13.59 -12.83
N ARG A 21 -23.57 -13.77 -14.02
CA ARG A 21 -24.72 -12.99 -14.51
C ARG A 21 -25.94 -13.11 -13.60
N SER A 22 -26.27 -14.34 -13.19
CA SER A 22 -27.39 -14.59 -12.28
C SER A 22 -27.17 -13.98 -10.89
N LEU A 23 -25.93 -14.05 -10.39
CA LEU A 23 -25.53 -13.44 -9.11
C LEU A 23 -25.63 -11.91 -9.16
N LEU A 24 -25.10 -11.28 -10.22
CA LEU A 24 -25.20 -9.84 -10.44
C LEU A 24 -26.65 -9.39 -10.62
N PHE A 25 -27.47 -10.14 -11.35
CA PHE A 25 -28.89 -9.85 -11.51
C PHE A 25 -29.64 -9.91 -10.18
N LYS A 26 -29.36 -10.92 -9.34
CA LYS A 26 -29.91 -11.00 -7.98
C LYS A 26 -29.43 -9.86 -7.10
N ALA A 27 -28.13 -9.54 -7.12
CA ALA A 27 -27.56 -8.45 -6.35
C ALA A 27 -28.21 -7.11 -6.73
N LYS A 28 -28.41 -6.85 -8.03
CA LYS A 28 -29.12 -5.67 -8.54
C LYS A 28 -30.55 -5.56 -7.99
N ASN A 29 -31.31 -6.66 -8.01
CA ASN A 29 -32.69 -6.65 -7.52
C ASN A 29 -32.77 -6.52 -5.99
N THR A 30 -31.79 -7.07 -5.27
CA THR A 30 -31.75 -7.00 -3.79
C THR A 30 -31.28 -5.63 -3.30
N ALA A 31 -30.40 -4.97 -4.07
CA ALA A 31 -29.88 -3.64 -3.77
C ALA A 31 -30.82 -2.49 -4.19
N CYS A 32 -32.05 -2.78 -4.67
CA CYS A 32 -33.02 -1.79 -5.17
C CYS A 32 -32.45 -0.78 -6.19
N LEU A 33 -31.46 -1.19 -7.00
CA LEU A 33 -30.86 -0.37 -8.07
C LEU A 33 -31.77 -0.23 -9.31
N GLN A 34 -33.08 -0.43 -9.16
CA GLN A 34 -34.02 -0.18 -10.24
C GLN A 34 -34.19 1.33 -10.39
N GLN A 35 -33.50 1.87 -11.39
CA GLN A 35 -33.74 3.21 -11.89
C GLN A 35 -35.22 3.29 -12.30
N THR A 36 -36.01 4.07 -11.56
CA THR A 36 -37.38 4.40 -11.97
C THR A 36 -37.30 5.35 -13.16
N ALA A 37 -37.12 4.79 -14.35
CA ALA A 37 -37.32 5.51 -15.59
C ALA A 37 -38.81 5.42 -15.98
N SER A 38 -39.45 6.58 -16.07
CA SER A 38 -40.78 6.77 -16.61
C SER A 38 -40.88 6.30 -18.07
N ASN A 39 -41.61 5.20 -18.31
CA ASN A 39 -42.47 4.83 -19.47
C ASN A 39 -42.01 5.03 -20.96
N PRO A 40 -42.61 4.32 -21.94
CA PRO A 40 -41.89 3.43 -22.86
C PRO A 40 -41.82 3.90 -24.33
N THR A 41 -40.88 3.39 -25.13
CA THR A 41 -40.97 3.28 -26.60
C THR A 41 -40.02 2.16 -27.12
N PRO A 42 -40.41 1.31 -28.08
CA PRO A 42 -39.61 0.15 -28.51
C PRO A 42 -38.74 0.44 -29.75
N GLY A 43 -37.47 0.03 -29.72
CA GLY A 43 -36.52 0.02 -30.86
C GLY A 43 -35.11 -0.40 -30.42
N PRO A 44 -34.33 -1.11 -31.25
CA PRO A 44 -33.38 -2.15 -30.81
C PRO A 44 -32.18 -1.61 -30.02
N SER A 45 -31.95 -2.21 -28.85
CA SER A 45 -30.88 -1.91 -27.92
C SER A 45 -29.58 -2.60 -28.32
N GLU A 46 -28.61 -1.85 -28.83
CA GLU A 46 -27.21 -2.30 -28.97
C GLU A 46 -26.19 -1.26 -28.48
N GLN A 47 -26.55 -0.33 -27.59
CA GLN A 47 -25.60 0.69 -27.10
C GLN A 47 -25.72 1.00 -25.59
N THR A 48 -25.94 -0.02 -24.76
CA THR A 48 -25.96 0.16 -23.29
C THR A 48 -24.92 -0.67 -22.55
N GLU A 49 -24.07 -1.41 -23.24
CA GLU A 49 -23.02 -2.21 -22.61
C GLU A 49 -21.76 -1.41 -22.23
N ASP A 50 -21.50 -0.27 -22.86
CA ASP A 50 -20.33 0.58 -22.56
C ASP A 50 -20.50 1.50 -21.33
N LEU A 51 -21.72 1.65 -20.81
CA LEU A 51 -21.99 2.50 -19.65
C LEU A 51 -21.67 1.83 -18.30
N ILE A 52 -21.36 0.53 -18.30
CA ILE A 52 -21.08 -0.24 -17.08
C ILE A 52 -19.79 0.25 -16.39
N PHE A 53 -18.86 0.84 -17.15
CA PHE A 53 -17.62 1.43 -16.63
C PHE A 53 -17.68 2.95 -16.47
N SER A 54 -18.79 3.60 -16.82
CA SER A 54 -18.97 5.05 -16.66
C SER A 54 -19.43 5.44 -15.26
N GLN A 55 -19.20 4.58 -14.25
CA GLN A 55 -19.46 4.96 -12.88
C GLN A 55 -18.71 6.27 -12.61
N PRO A 56 -19.40 7.33 -12.14
CA PRO A 56 -18.71 8.54 -11.74
C PRO A 56 -17.63 8.09 -10.76
N ILE A 57 -16.37 8.49 -11.01
CA ILE A 57 -15.33 8.46 -9.98
C ILE A 57 -16.00 9.09 -8.76
N SER A 58 -16.19 8.31 -7.68
CA SER A 58 -16.72 8.85 -6.43
C SER A 58 -15.94 10.13 -6.17
N GLU A 59 -16.63 11.27 -6.09
CA GLU A 59 -15.98 12.49 -5.63
C GLU A 59 -15.30 12.12 -4.33
N VAL A 60 -13.97 12.14 -4.33
CA VAL A 60 -13.19 11.85 -3.15
C VAL A 60 -13.43 13.05 -2.26
N GLU A 61 -14.29 12.88 -1.26
CA GLU A 61 -14.56 13.91 -0.26
C GLU A 61 -13.23 14.30 0.39
N GLU A 62 -12.79 15.54 0.14
CA GLU A 62 -11.53 16.03 0.68
C GLU A 62 -11.67 16.19 2.19
N VAL A 63 -10.91 15.40 2.95
CA VAL A 63 -10.91 15.46 4.42
C VAL A 63 -10.35 16.80 4.85
N SER A 64 -11.17 17.62 5.52
CA SER A 64 -10.73 18.92 6.03
C SER A 64 -9.56 18.77 7.00
N VAL A 65 -8.42 19.43 6.72
CA VAL A 65 -7.23 19.40 7.56
C VAL A 65 -7.15 20.66 8.44
N PRO A 66 -7.14 20.53 9.78
CA PRO A 66 -6.97 21.69 10.67
C PRO A 66 -5.68 22.47 10.39
N LYS A 67 -5.76 23.81 10.36
CA LYS A 67 -4.64 24.67 9.95
C LYS A 67 -3.35 24.46 10.76
N MET A 68 -3.48 24.10 12.04
CA MET A 68 -2.35 23.79 12.92
C MET A 68 -1.44 22.65 12.44
N PHE A 69 -1.93 21.75 11.58
CA PHE A 69 -1.11 20.68 11.01
C PHE A 69 -0.07 21.20 10.02
N PHE A 70 -0.34 22.28 9.29
CA PHE A 70 0.65 22.89 8.39
C PHE A 70 1.82 23.49 9.18
N ASP A 71 1.54 24.10 10.34
CA ASP A 71 2.59 24.61 11.23
C ASP A 71 3.47 23.47 11.77
N LEU A 72 2.87 22.32 12.09
CA LEU A 72 3.59 21.13 12.52
C LEU A 72 4.50 20.60 11.40
N LEU A 73 4.00 20.51 10.17
CA LEU A 73 4.78 20.08 9.01
C LEU A 73 5.97 20.99 8.76
N GLY A 74 5.77 22.32 8.81
CA GLY A 74 6.85 23.29 8.67
C GLY A 74 7.96 23.10 9.73
N LYS A 75 7.57 22.88 10.99
CA LYS A 75 8.52 22.58 12.08
C LYS A 75 9.28 21.28 11.84
N GLN A 76 8.58 20.23 11.38
CA GLN A 76 9.19 18.93 11.14
C GLN A 76 10.18 18.96 9.97
N TRP A 77 9.83 19.62 8.86
CA TRP A 77 10.75 19.79 7.72
C TRP A 77 11.94 20.68 8.05
N GLY A 78 11.76 21.71 8.89
CA GLY A 78 12.86 22.54 9.39
C GLY A 78 13.83 21.80 10.32
N SER A 79 13.41 20.67 10.90
CA SER A 79 14.20 19.84 11.82
C SER A 79 14.44 18.41 11.29
N ALA A 80 14.44 18.22 9.97
CA ALA A 80 14.43 16.92 9.30
C ALA A 80 15.56 15.94 9.70
N VAL A 81 16.62 16.41 10.36
CA VAL A 81 17.75 15.59 10.82
C VAL A 81 17.53 14.94 12.19
N ALA A 82 16.61 15.47 13.00
CA ALA A 82 16.30 14.96 14.32
C ALA A 82 15.44 13.70 14.22
N SER A 83 15.99 12.55 14.61
CA SER A 83 15.18 11.35 14.80
C SER A 83 14.27 11.56 16.01
N MET A 84 12.98 11.76 15.79
CA MET A 84 12.02 11.63 16.87
C MET A 84 11.78 10.15 17.08
N ASN A 85 12.46 9.60 18.09
CA ASN A 85 12.01 8.33 18.63
C ASN A 85 10.61 8.55 19.22
N PRO A 86 9.67 7.64 18.94
CA PRO A 86 8.31 7.77 19.44
C PRO A 86 8.33 7.79 20.96
N SER A 87 7.61 8.77 21.48
CA SER A 87 7.25 8.89 22.87
C SER A 87 6.55 7.62 23.37
N ASN A 88 6.56 7.42 24.69
CA ASN A 88 5.83 6.30 25.31
C ASN A 88 4.34 6.33 24.93
N THR A 89 3.78 7.53 24.79
CA THR A 89 2.38 7.77 24.42
C THR A 89 2.08 7.27 23.00
N GLU A 90 2.91 7.61 22.02
CA GLU A 90 2.74 7.15 20.63
C GLU A 90 2.82 5.63 20.52
N ARG A 91 3.70 4.98 21.28
CA ARG A 91 3.76 3.51 21.33
C ARG A 91 2.48 2.88 21.88
N ARG A 92 1.78 3.56 22.79
CA ARG A 92 0.51 3.11 23.35
C ARG A 92 -0.64 3.32 22.37
N LEU A 93 -0.68 4.46 21.69
CA LEU A 93 -1.72 4.83 20.74
C LEU A 93 -1.69 3.94 19.49
N TYR A 94 -0.49 3.63 18.98
CA TYR A 94 -0.31 2.82 17.77
C TYR A 94 0.16 1.41 18.10
N ASN A 95 -0.50 0.80 19.09
CA ASN A 95 -0.21 -0.57 19.49
C ASN A 95 -0.76 -1.54 18.43
N VAL A 96 0.11 -2.41 17.94
CA VAL A 96 -0.22 -3.48 16.98
C VAL A 96 0.24 -4.82 17.57
N VAL A 97 -0.27 -5.93 17.06
CA VAL A 97 0.13 -7.28 17.52
C VAL A 97 1.65 -7.43 17.44
N GLN A 98 2.24 -8.02 18.49
CA GLN A 98 3.70 -8.06 18.68
C GLN A 98 4.44 -8.70 17.50
N ASP A 99 3.90 -9.77 16.92
CA ASP A 99 4.52 -10.45 15.77
C ASP A 99 4.59 -9.51 14.55
N TYR A 100 3.54 -8.75 14.31
CA TYR A 100 3.51 -7.73 13.26
C TYR A 100 4.46 -6.58 13.58
N ALA A 101 4.46 -6.07 14.82
CA ALA A 101 5.41 -5.04 15.25
C ALA A 101 6.87 -5.47 15.07
N THR A 102 7.16 -6.74 15.29
CA THR A 102 8.50 -7.32 15.17
C THR A 102 8.94 -7.40 13.71
N SER A 103 8.01 -7.76 12.80
CA SER A 103 8.28 -7.77 11.35
C SER A 103 8.62 -6.40 10.76
N LEU A 104 8.22 -5.31 11.44
CA LEU A 104 8.48 -3.93 11.02
C LEU A 104 9.81 -3.36 11.56
N ASN A 105 10.53 -4.10 12.42
CA ASN A 105 11.82 -3.64 12.92
C ASN A 105 12.85 -3.55 11.78
N THR A 106 13.79 -2.61 11.88
CA THR A 106 14.90 -2.52 10.94
C THR A 106 15.72 -3.82 10.99
N PRO A 107 15.94 -4.51 9.87
CA PRO A 107 16.73 -5.73 9.86
C PRO A 107 18.17 -5.43 10.28
N ILE A 108 18.73 -6.32 11.09
CA ILE A 108 20.13 -6.29 11.51
C ILE A 108 20.88 -7.25 10.58
N VAL A 109 22.11 -6.89 10.20
CA VAL A 109 22.96 -7.78 9.40
C VAL A 109 23.44 -8.93 10.30
N ASP A 110 23.33 -10.18 9.82
CA ASP A 110 23.72 -11.35 10.60
C ASP A 110 25.20 -11.31 11.01
N ASP A 111 25.51 -11.81 12.22
CA ASP A 111 26.86 -11.82 12.77
C ASP A 111 27.89 -12.50 11.86
N PRO A 112 27.61 -13.65 11.20
CA PRO A 112 28.55 -14.25 10.25
C PRO A 112 28.81 -13.38 9.01
N VAL A 113 27.79 -12.68 8.50
CA VAL A 113 27.94 -11.76 7.36
C VAL A 113 28.79 -10.56 7.77
N THR A 114 28.53 -10.02 8.95
CA THR A 114 29.32 -8.95 9.56
C THR A 114 30.79 -9.38 9.74
N ALA A 115 31.01 -10.59 10.26
CA ALA A 115 32.34 -11.15 10.49
C ALA A 115 33.10 -11.45 9.20
N LEU A 116 32.41 -11.90 8.13
CA LEU A 116 33.02 -12.14 6.81
C LEU A 116 33.49 -10.82 6.18
N VAL A 117 32.69 -9.77 6.25
CA VAL A 117 33.09 -8.42 5.81
C VAL A 117 34.31 -7.96 6.62
N SER A 118 34.33 -8.16 7.94
CA SER A 118 35.49 -7.84 8.79
C SER A 118 36.73 -8.71 8.56
N GLN A 119 36.58 -9.97 8.14
CA GLN A 119 37.72 -10.87 7.85
C GLN A 119 38.34 -10.64 6.48
N THR A 120 37.56 -10.13 5.52
CA THR A 120 38.11 -9.68 4.23
C THR A 120 38.97 -8.41 4.43
N GLN A 121 38.75 -7.71 5.54
CA GLN A 121 39.43 -6.49 5.99
C GLN A 121 40.78 -6.77 6.68
N VAL A 122 41.56 -7.72 6.15
CA VAL A 122 42.97 -7.91 6.52
C VAL A 122 43.82 -7.14 5.52
N THR A 123 43.71 -5.80 5.51
CA THR A 123 44.77 -4.91 5.04
C THR A 123 44.64 -3.58 5.79
N THR A 124 45.76 -3.13 6.32
CA THR A 124 45.93 -1.99 7.22
C THR A 124 45.80 -0.64 6.51
N GLU A 125 44.72 -0.40 5.75
CA GLU A 125 44.52 0.87 5.02
C GLU A 125 43.24 1.59 5.50
N PRO A 126 43.32 2.87 5.90
CA PRO A 126 42.18 3.66 6.39
C PRO A 126 41.07 3.88 5.34
N GLU A 127 41.30 3.51 4.08
CA GLU A 127 40.31 3.60 2.99
C GLU A 127 39.22 2.51 3.09
N GLU A 128 39.44 1.45 3.86
CA GLU A 128 38.57 0.27 3.91
C GLU A 128 37.51 0.35 5.02
N ALA A 129 37.59 1.34 5.92
CA ALA A 129 36.52 1.66 6.85
C ALA A 129 35.36 2.31 6.08
N LEU A 130 34.10 1.94 6.40
CA LEU A 130 32.91 2.57 5.80
C LEU A 130 33.10 4.09 5.78
N ARG A 131 33.08 4.67 4.58
CA ARG A 131 33.37 6.09 4.41
C ARG A 131 32.32 6.88 5.22
N PRO A 132 32.65 8.07 5.72
CA PRO A 132 31.69 8.89 6.46
C PRO A 132 30.38 9.09 5.70
N GLU A 133 30.46 9.15 4.38
CA GLU A 133 29.32 9.22 3.47
C GLU A 133 28.47 7.94 3.47
N ASP A 134 29.10 6.77 3.42
CA ASP A 134 28.39 5.48 3.41
C ASP A 134 27.66 5.25 4.74
N LYS A 135 28.31 5.62 5.87
CA LYS A 135 27.66 5.64 7.20
C LYS A 135 26.47 6.59 7.25
N ARG A 136 26.58 7.75 6.61
CA ARG A 136 25.50 8.74 6.53
C ARG A 136 24.31 8.18 5.73
N ILE A 137 24.58 7.53 4.61
CA ILE A 137 23.56 6.89 3.76
C ILE A 137 22.86 5.76 4.52
N GLU A 138 23.63 4.88 5.17
CA GLU A 138 23.07 3.80 6.01
C GLU A 138 22.16 4.37 7.09
N GLN A 139 22.59 5.43 7.79
CA GLN A 139 21.80 6.08 8.82
C GLN A 139 20.49 6.68 8.28
N VAL A 140 20.51 7.27 7.08
CA VAL A 140 19.31 7.78 6.42
C VAL A 140 18.36 6.64 6.06
N LEU A 141 18.88 5.54 5.52
CA LEU A 141 18.08 4.37 5.16
C LEU A 141 17.40 3.75 6.39
N LYS A 142 18.13 3.59 7.50
CA LYS A 142 17.57 3.10 8.78
C LYS A 142 16.45 4.01 9.28
N LYS A 143 16.63 5.33 9.20
CA LYS A 143 15.62 6.32 9.61
C LYS A 143 14.37 6.27 8.71
N SER A 144 14.55 6.12 7.40
CA SER A 144 13.44 5.97 6.45
C SER A 144 12.61 4.74 6.78
N HIS A 145 13.25 3.59 6.94
CA HIS A 145 12.58 2.34 7.33
C HIS A 145 11.79 2.50 8.63
N GLN A 146 12.39 3.16 9.63
CA GLN A 146 11.70 3.42 10.90
C GLN A 146 10.47 4.32 10.71
N ALA A 147 10.56 5.36 9.89
CA ALA A 147 9.43 6.24 9.58
C ALA A 147 8.29 5.48 8.88
N ASP A 148 8.62 4.65 7.89
CA ASP A 148 7.67 3.80 7.16
C ASP A 148 6.97 2.81 8.11
N ALA A 149 7.73 2.16 8.99
CA ALA A 149 7.20 1.28 10.03
C ALA A 149 6.19 2.00 10.95
N TRP A 150 6.43 3.27 11.29
CA TRP A 150 5.49 4.08 12.08
C TRP A 150 4.25 4.48 11.32
N ALA A 151 4.38 4.83 10.04
CA ALA A 151 3.24 5.10 9.17
C ALA A 151 2.33 3.86 9.05
N ILE A 152 2.92 2.69 8.86
CA ILE A 152 2.21 1.41 8.79
C ILE A 152 1.47 1.10 10.10
N LYS A 153 2.14 1.24 11.25
CA LYS A 153 1.50 1.03 12.57
C LYS A 153 0.34 1.99 12.78
N THR A 154 0.53 3.27 12.44
CA THR A 154 -0.49 4.31 12.57
C THR A 154 -1.70 4.00 11.69
N SER A 155 -1.48 3.66 10.41
CA SER A 155 -2.55 3.29 9.48
C SER A 155 -3.30 2.03 9.92
N THR A 156 -2.57 1.02 10.40
CA THR A 156 -3.16 -0.23 10.92
C THR A 156 -4.04 0.06 12.14
N SER A 157 -3.54 0.82 13.11
CA SER A 157 -4.31 1.21 14.30
C SER A 157 -5.52 2.11 13.94
N ALA A 158 -5.36 3.02 12.97
CA ALA A 158 -6.44 3.89 12.51
C ALA A 158 -7.56 3.11 11.80
N SER A 159 -7.24 1.99 11.15
CA SER A 159 -8.23 1.15 10.44
C SER A 159 -9.30 0.55 11.35
N PHE A 160 -9.08 0.55 12.68
CA PHE A 160 -10.09 0.12 13.66
C PHE A 160 -11.13 1.19 14.00
N PHE A 161 -10.97 2.42 13.51
CA PHE A 161 -11.87 3.55 13.79
C PHE A 161 -12.85 3.85 12.63
N VAL A 162 -13.13 2.86 11.77
CA VAL A 162 -14.13 2.93 10.68
C VAL A 162 -15.50 2.49 11.16
#